data_AF-A0A1X2I1J2-F1
#
_entry.id   AF-A0A1X2I1J2-F1
#
_cell.length_a   1.000
_cell.length_b   1.000
_cell.length_c   1.000
_cell.angle_alpha   90.00
_cell.angle_beta   90.00
_cell.angle_gamma   90.00
#
_symmetry.space_group_name_H-M   'P 1'
#
loop_
_entity.id
_entity.type
_entity.pdbx_description
1 polymer ?
#
loop_
_entity_poly.entity_id
_entity_poly.type
_entity_poly.pdbx_seq_one_letter_code
_entity_poly.pdbx_strand_id
1 'polypeptide(L)'
;MTKDEPLEQLFQELSCDTTQQQQQQQQKPFQVVLVDIKKAASKTIHCVEKPLADDTAFVALSYRWGELREQSVNTNLGYLATITSFKLRHFYKLCKMMTREPDLKSIDYVWVDAICVDQNNYERRKATIHQMSTIYEKAKYILAVPDLHLQHLINVSQANNEIQQHLKVSIGISMT
;
A
#
# COMPACT_ATOMS: atom_id res chain seq x y z
N MET A 1 -25.41 -7.98 50.29
CA MET A 1 -24.32 -7.01 50.39
C MET A 1 -23.41 -7.24 49.19
N THR A 2 -23.83 -6.69 48.05
CA THR A 2 -23.15 -6.77 46.75
C THR A 2 -23.00 -5.32 46.32
N LYS A 3 -21.77 -4.84 46.31
CA LYS A 3 -21.44 -3.49 45.83
C LYS A 3 -20.95 -3.65 44.40
N ASP A 4 -21.70 -3.08 43.48
CA ASP A 4 -21.32 -2.89 42.10
C ASP A 4 -20.11 -1.93 42.06
N GLU A 5 -18.98 -2.40 41.52
CA GLU A 5 -17.84 -1.55 41.20
C GLU A 5 -18.07 -0.89 39.83
N PRO A 6 -17.92 0.44 39.68
CA PRO A 6 -18.18 1.12 38.42
C PRO A 6 -17.00 0.98 37.45
N LEU A 7 -17.32 0.46 36.27
CA LEU A 7 -16.49 0.30 35.05
C LEU A 7 -15.89 1.60 34.47
N GLU A 8 -15.89 2.71 35.21
CA GLU A 8 -15.49 4.03 34.73
C GLU A 8 -13.98 4.29 34.84
N GLN A 9 -13.25 3.52 35.65
CA GLN A 9 -11.79 3.70 35.78
C GLN A 9 -10.96 3.10 34.64
N LEU A 10 -11.51 2.18 33.85
CA LEU A 10 -10.75 1.53 32.77
C LEU A 10 -10.73 2.35 31.46
N PHE A 11 -11.67 3.29 31.29
CA PHE A 11 -11.72 4.17 30.11
C PHE A 11 -10.88 5.45 30.26
N GLN A 12 -10.46 5.79 31.49
CA GLN A 12 -9.69 7.01 31.75
C GLN A 12 -8.20 6.87 31.40
N GLU A 13 -7.64 5.65 31.39
CA GLU A 13 -6.24 5.41 30.98
C GLU A 13 -6.05 5.39 29.45
N LEU A 14 -7.12 5.37 28.67
CA LEU A 14 -7.08 5.47 27.20
C LEU A 14 -7.23 6.90 26.68
N SER A 15 -7.30 7.87 27.59
CA SER A 15 -7.56 9.28 27.29
C SER A 15 -6.31 10.13 27.53
N CYS A 16 -5.67 10.54 26.44
CA CYS A 16 -5.09 11.87 26.29
C CYS A 16 -3.70 12.20 26.88
N ASP A 17 -2.73 11.28 26.85
CA ASP A 17 -1.31 11.63 27.15
C ASP A 17 -0.37 11.68 25.93
N THR A 18 -0.85 11.38 24.72
CA THR A 18 0.02 11.38 23.51
C THR A 18 0.15 12.75 22.83
N THR A 19 -0.60 13.76 23.26
CA THR A 19 -0.70 15.04 22.53
C THR A 19 0.33 16.09 22.94
N GLN A 20 1.14 15.87 23.99
CA GLN A 20 2.00 16.92 24.55
C GLN A 20 3.52 16.73 24.33
N GLN A 21 3.99 15.63 23.75
CA GLN A 21 5.44 15.39 23.57
C GLN A 21 6.00 15.65 22.16
N GLN A 22 5.19 16.05 21.17
CA GLN A 22 5.67 16.18 19.78
C GLN A 22 5.99 17.62 19.31
N GLN A 23 5.97 18.63 20.18
CA GLN A 23 6.17 20.03 19.76
C GLN A 23 7.62 20.54 19.71
N GLN A 24 8.66 19.71 19.91
CA GLN A 24 10.05 20.21 19.95
C GLN A 24 11.08 19.37 19.19
N GLN A 25 10.76 18.95 17.98
CA GLN A 25 11.80 18.76 16.98
C GLN A 25 11.46 19.66 15.80
N GLN A 26 12.44 20.46 15.35
CA GLN A 26 12.37 21.19 14.09
C GLN A 26 12.18 20.17 12.96
N GLN A 27 10.93 19.78 12.72
CA GLN A 27 10.61 18.61 11.91
C GLN A 27 10.82 18.96 10.45
N LYS A 28 11.84 18.34 9.85
CA LYS A 28 11.90 18.20 8.40
C LYS A 28 10.52 17.75 7.90
N PRO A 29 10.02 18.31 6.80
CA PRO A 29 8.72 17.92 6.25
C PRO A 29 8.70 16.42 6.03
N PHE A 30 7.60 15.77 6.42
CA PHE A 30 7.42 14.33 6.27
C PHE A 30 7.69 13.91 4.82
N GLN A 31 8.53 12.90 4.64
CA GLN A 31 8.88 12.36 3.33
C GLN A 31 8.07 11.09 3.08
N VAL A 32 7.20 11.13 2.08
CA VAL A 32 6.49 9.95 1.60
C VAL A 32 7.38 9.16 0.65
N VAL A 33 7.41 7.84 0.82
CA VAL A 33 8.09 6.92 -0.10
C VAL A 33 7.12 6.54 -1.22
N LEU A 34 7.55 6.62 -2.47
CA LEU A 34 6.73 6.34 -3.64
C LEU A 34 7.47 5.43 -4.62
N VAL A 35 6.74 4.53 -5.30
CA VAL A 35 7.28 3.67 -6.35
C VAL A 35 7.19 4.38 -7.70
N ASP A 36 8.26 4.35 -8.47
CA ASP A 36 8.30 4.83 -9.87
C ASP A 36 7.48 3.89 -10.77
N ILE A 37 6.38 4.40 -11.34
CA ILE A 37 5.43 3.63 -12.16
C ILE A 37 6.12 3.14 -13.45
N LYS A 38 6.96 3.95 -14.08
CA LYS A 38 7.62 3.61 -15.36
C LYS A 38 8.64 2.50 -15.15
N LYS A 39 9.45 2.59 -14.10
CA LYS A 39 10.40 1.52 -13.72
C LYS A 39 9.67 0.24 -13.29
N ALA A 40 8.58 0.36 -12.53
CA ALA A 40 7.76 -0.79 -12.17
C ALA A 40 7.11 -1.45 -13.40
N ALA A 41 6.66 -0.65 -14.38
CA ALA A 41 6.15 -1.16 -15.65
C ALA A 41 7.23 -1.93 -16.46
N SER A 42 8.51 -1.57 -16.28
CA SER A 42 9.66 -2.32 -16.81
C SER A 42 10.16 -3.45 -15.89
N LYS A 43 9.35 -3.86 -14.90
CA LYS A 43 9.63 -4.94 -13.93
C LYS A 43 10.75 -4.65 -12.93
N THR A 44 10.99 -3.37 -12.62
CA THR A 44 11.97 -2.94 -11.61
C THR A 44 11.29 -2.10 -10.54
N ILE A 45 11.34 -2.53 -9.28
CA ILE A 45 10.91 -1.68 -8.17
C ILE A 45 12.01 -0.66 -7.89
N HIS A 46 11.64 0.61 -7.86
CA HIS A 46 12.52 1.70 -7.52
C HIS A 46 11.70 2.72 -6.75
N CYS A 47 12.05 2.92 -5.49
CA CYS A 47 11.36 3.86 -4.62
C CYS A 47 12.14 5.18 -4.53
N VAL A 48 11.41 6.27 -4.34
CA VAL A 48 11.95 7.60 -4.10
C VAL A 48 11.27 8.21 -2.88
N GLU A 49 12.02 8.99 -2.10
CA GLU A 49 11.46 9.83 -1.03
C GLU A 49 11.08 11.20 -1.62
N LYS A 50 9.87 11.67 -1.32
CA LYS A 50 9.40 13.02 -1.70
C LYS A 50 8.69 13.70 -0.53
N PRO A 51 8.73 15.03 -0.41
CA PRO A 51 7.91 15.74 0.56
C PRO A 51 6.43 15.46 0.33
N LEU A 52 5.65 15.26 1.39
CA LEU A 52 4.20 15.12 1.29
C LEU A 52 3.52 16.51 1.11
N ALA A 53 3.79 17.14 -0.03
CA ALA A 53 3.30 18.46 -0.41
C ALA A 53 2.26 18.39 -1.54
N ASP A 54 1.53 19.47 -1.78
CA ASP A 54 0.38 19.49 -2.70
C ASP A 54 0.78 19.39 -4.19
N ASP A 55 2.05 19.66 -4.50
CA ASP A 55 2.64 19.48 -5.83
C ASP A 55 3.08 18.03 -6.11
N THR A 56 3.09 17.17 -5.08
CA THR A 56 3.49 15.78 -5.22
C THR A 56 2.32 14.95 -5.73
N ALA A 57 2.24 14.80 -7.05
CA ALA A 57 1.23 13.97 -7.70
C ALA A 57 1.60 12.48 -7.66
N PHE A 58 0.75 11.67 -7.04
CA PHE A 58 0.87 10.21 -7.01
C PHE A 58 -0.51 9.54 -6.97
N VAL A 59 -0.53 8.24 -7.31
CA VAL A 59 -1.70 7.36 -7.13
C VAL A 59 -1.54 6.58 -5.84
N ALA A 60 -2.55 6.50 -4.98
CA ALA A 60 -2.56 5.57 -3.85
C ALA A 60 -3.31 4.29 -4.23
N LEU A 61 -2.79 3.13 -3.84
CA LEU A 61 -3.47 1.85 -4.04
C LEU A 61 -4.31 1.46 -2.84
N SER A 62 -5.56 1.10 -3.10
CA SER A 62 -6.43 0.39 -2.16
C SER A 62 -6.58 -1.05 -2.64
N TYR A 63 -6.14 -2.00 -1.82
CA TYR A 63 -6.10 -3.43 -2.15
C TYR A 63 -6.25 -4.27 -0.88
N ARG A 64 -6.53 -5.56 -1.04
CA ARG A 64 -6.65 -6.50 0.09
C ARG A 64 -5.30 -6.92 0.62
N TRP A 65 -5.16 -6.97 1.95
CA TRP A 65 -3.93 -7.37 2.62
C TRP A 65 -3.76 -8.89 2.71
N GLY A 66 -2.56 -9.36 2.38
CA GLY A 66 -1.85 -10.47 3.03
C GLY A 66 -2.36 -11.91 2.99
N GLU A 67 -2.52 -12.60 1.85
CA GLU A 67 -2.93 -14.03 1.86
C GLU A 67 -2.14 -14.89 0.86
N LEU A 68 -0.97 -14.41 0.44
CA LEU A 68 -0.03 -15.09 -0.43
C LEU A 68 1.29 -15.37 0.27
N ARG A 69 2.04 -16.32 -0.30
CA ARG A 69 3.44 -16.56 0.08
C ARG A 69 4.26 -15.29 -0.08
N GLU A 70 5.09 -15.06 0.91
CA GLU A 70 5.99 -13.91 1.03
C GLU A 70 6.91 -13.74 -0.20
N GLN A 71 7.09 -12.48 -0.60
CA GLN A 71 8.01 -12.05 -1.63
C GLN A 71 8.76 -10.80 -1.16
N SER A 72 10.08 -10.82 -1.22
CA SER A 72 10.90 -9.66 -0.88
C SER A 72 11.35 -8.92 -2.14
N VAL A 73 11.40 -7.59 -2.08
CA VAL A 73 11.95 -6.75 -3.15
C VAL A 73 12.79 -5.61 -2.59
N ASN A 74 13.90 -5.30 -3.27
CA ASN A 74 14.73 -4.15 -2.90
C ASN A 74 14.04 -2.86 -3.36
N THR A 75 13.90 -1.90 -2.45
CA THR A 75 13.28 -0.60 -2.73
C THR A 75 14.25 0.44 -3.28
N ASN A 76 15.56 0.13 -3.29
CA ASN A 76 16.65 1.06 -3.57
C ASN A 76 16.78 2.21 -2.55
N LEU A 77 16.11 2.11 -1.39
CA LEU A 77 16.22 3.07 -0.28
C LEU A 77 16.88 2.47 0.97
N GLY A 78 17.57 1.34 0.83
CA GLY A 78 18.29 0.69 1.93
C GLY A 78 17.45 -0.27 2.78
N TYR A 79 16.22 -0.61 2.36
CA TYR A 79 15.42 -1.66 2.98
C TYR A 79 14.81 -2.62 1.95
N LEU A 80 14.45 -3.81 2.41
CA LEU A 80 13.69 -4.79 1.63
C LEU A 80 12.21 -4.68 2.01
N ALA A 81 11.35 -4.51 1.03
CA ALA A 81 9.91 -4.58 1.20
C ALA A 81 9.46 -6.04 1.15
N THR A 82 8.63 -6.45 2.12
CA THR A 82 8.09 -7.79 2.24
C THR A 82 6.62 -7.79 1.88
N ILE A 83 6.26 -8.49 0.80
CA ILE A 83 4.93 -8.46 0.20
C ILE A 83 4.26 -9.83 0.33
N THR A 84 3.11 -9.87 0.98
CA THR A 84 2.25 -11.07 1.12
C THR A 84 0.87 -10.87 0.48
N SER A 85 0.55 -9.66 0.02
CA SER A 85 -0.79 -9.30 -0.42
C SER A 85 -1.05 -9.56 -1.90
N PHE A 86 -0.01 -9.49 -2.73
CA PHE A 86 -0.13 -9.62 -4.17
C PHE A 86 1.15 -10.16 -4.80
N LYS A 87 1.04 -10.70 -6.02
CA LYS A 87 2.23 -11.07 -6.80
C LYS A 87 2.83 -9.85 -7.47
N LEU A 88 4.16 -9.71 -7.41
CA LEU A 88 4.90 -8.64 -8.10
C LEU A 88 4.55 -8.53 -9.60
N ARG A 89 4.34 -9.67 -10.29
CA ARG A 89 3.92 -9.67 -11.71
C ARG A 89 2.61 -8.92 -11.96
N HIS A 90 1.65 -9.00 -11.02
CA HIS A 90 0.36 -8.32 -11.14
C HIS A 90 0.52 -6.83 -10.87
N PHE A 91 1.36 -6.47 -9.89
CA PHE A 91 1.75 -5.07 -9.66
C PHE A 91 2.45 -4.45 -10.88
N TYR A 92 3.41 -5.14 -11.51
CA TYR A 92 4.04 -4.66 -12.76
C TYR A 92 3.05 -4.48 -13.90
N LYS A 93 2.09 -5.42 -14.04
CA LYS A 93 1.00 -5.31 -15.03
C LYS A 93 0.13 -4.09 -14.75
N LEU A 94 -0.22 -3.86 -13.49
CA LEU A 94 -0.99 -2.69 -13.04
C LEU A 94 -0.25 -1.39 -13.37
N CYS A 95 1.03 -1.26 -13.03
CA CYS A 95 1.85 -0.09 -13.38
C CYS A 95 1.88 0.12 -14.90
N LYS A 96 2.04 -0.96 -15.68
CA LYS A 96 1.98 -0.88 -17.16
C LYS A 96 0.62 -0.39 -17.66
N MET A 97 -0.48 -0.75 -17.01
CA MET A 97 -1.81 -0.22 -17.35
C MET A 97 -1.92 1.26 -17.02
N MET A 98 -1.43 1.71 -15.86
CA MET A 98 -1.40 3.13 -15.48
C MET A 98 -0.65 3.99 -16.51
N THR A 99 0.45 3.49 -17.11
CA THR A 99 1.17 4.25 -18.15
C THR A 99 0.38 4.47 -19.45
N ARG A 100 -0.72 3.73 -19.64
CA ARG A 100 -1.55 3.78 -20.85
C ARG A 100 -2.88 4.47 -20.60
N GLU A 101 -3.36 4.44 -19.37
CA GLU A 101 -4.62 5.04 -18.97
C GLU A 101 -4.55 6.57 -19.09
N PRO A 102 -5.44 7.23 -19.86
CA PRO A 102 -5.36 8.67 -20.15
C PRO A 102 -5.24 9.57 -18.92
N ASP A 103 -5.94 9.24 -17.83
CA ASP A 103 -5.96 10.03 -16.60
C ASP A 103 -4.71 9.80 -15.73
N LEU A 104 -4.09 8.62 -15.84
CA LEU A 104 -2.97 8.20 -15.00
C LEU A 104 -1.61 8.30 -15.69
N LYS A 105 -1.55 8.35 -17.03
CA LYS A 105 -0.30 8.35 -17.81
C LYS A 105 0.63 9.53 -17.50
N SER A 106 0.09 10.60 -16.92
CA SER A 106 0.84 11.80 -16.51
C SER A 106 1.38 11.73 -15.08
N ILE A 107 1.00 10.71 -14.32
CA ILE A 107 1.45 10.50 -12.94
C ILE A 107 2.60 9.50 -12.96
N ASP A 108 3.73 9.87 -12.39
CA ASP A 108 4.95 9.05 -12.40
C ASP A 108 5.07 8.12 -11.19
N TYR A 109 4.25 8.32 -10.17
CA TYR A 109 4.43 7.71 -8.85
C TYR A 109 3.19 7.02 -8.31
N VAL A 110 3.38 5.88 -7.66
CA VAL A 110 2.35 5.13 -6.96
C VAL A 110 2.77 4.83 -5.53
N TRP A 111 1.85 5.00 -4.59
CA TRP A 111 1.99 4.63 -3.19
C TRP A 111 1.26 3.31 -2.93
N VAL A 112 1.95 2.35 -2.33
CA VAL A 112 1.40 1.07 -1.88
C VAL A 112 2.11 0.71 -0.58
N ASP A 113 1.37 0.59 0.52
CA ASP A 113 1.93 0.43 1.86
C ASP A 113 2.84 -0.81 2.00
N ALA A 114 2.53 -1.92 1.33
CA ALA A 114 3.37 -3.12 1.33
C ALA A 114 4.79 -2.90 0.75
N ILE A 115 5.01 -1.83 -0.04
CA ILE A 115 6.33 -1.49 -0.61
C ILE A 115 6.88 -0.21 -0.02
N CYS A 116 6.04 0.82 0.16
CA CYS A 116 6.45 2.16 0.56
C CYS A 116 6.71 2.31 2.06
N VAL A 117 6.15 1.43 2.90
CA VAL A 117 6.38 1.48 4.35
C VAL A 117 7.56 0.58 4.69
N ASP A 118 8.60 1.17 5.29
CA ASP A 118 9.72 0.41 5.85
C ASP A 118 9.25 -0.32 7.11
N GLN A 119 8.87 -1.59 6.95
CA GLN A 119 8.33 -2.42 8.03
C GLN A 119 9.37 -2.76 9.11
N ASN A 120 10.66 -2.68 8.78
CA ASN A 120 11.76 -3.05 9.67
C ASN A 120 12.24 -1.86 10.53
N ASN A 121 11.95 -0.63 10.11
CA ASN A 121 12.27 0.57 10.86
C ASN A 121 11.04 1.07 11.65
N TYR A 122 11.03 0.80 12.96
CA TYR A 122 9.91 1.13 13.84
C TYR A 122 9.52 2.61 13.78
N GLU A 123 10.49 3.53 13.85
CA GLU A 123 10.22 4.97 13.85
C GLU A 123 9.66 5.44 12.51
N ARG A 124 10.24 5.00 11.39
CA ARG A 124 9.73 5.34 10.04
C ARG A 124 8.33 4.76 9.80
N ARG A 125 8.11 3.52 10.21
CA ARG A 125 6.80 2.86 10.14
C ARG A 125 5.76 3.63 10.95
N LYS A 126 6.07 3.94 12.21
CA LYS A 126 5.18 4.69 13.09
C LYS A 126 4.85 6.06 12.49
N ALA A 127 5.85 6.82 12.05
CA ALA A 127 5.64 8.12 11.41
C ALA A 127 4.73 8.01 10.17
N THR A 128 4.93 7.00 9.33
CA THR A 128 4.10 6.78 8.13
C THR A 128 2.66 6.40 8.49
N ILE A 129 2.45 5.56 9.50
CA ILE A 129 1.11 5.20 9.98
C ILE A 129 0.34 6.44 10.46
N HIS A 130 0.99 7.33 11.21
CA HIS A 130 0.36 8.58 11.67
C HIS A 130 -0.04 9.50 10.51
N GLN A 131 0.63 9.36 9.35
CA GLN A 131 0.36 10.15 8.14
C GLN A 131 -0.53 9.43 7.13
N MET A 132 -1.00 8.20 7.39
CA MET A 132 -1.74 7.41 6.40
C MET A 132 -2.96 8.14 5.85
N SER A 133 -3.78 8.74 6.72
CA SER A 133 -4.96 9.51 6.30
C SER A 133 -4.57 10.64 5.35
N THR A 134 -3.51 11.39 5.69
CA THR A 134 -3.00 12.50 4.88
C THR A 134 -2.40 12.02 3.56
N ILE A 135 -1.75 10.85 3.52
CA ILE A 135 -1.24 10.25 2.28
C ILE A 135 -2.39 9.94 1.33
N TYR A 136 -3.47 9.33 1.81
CA TYR A 136 -4.64 9.05 0.96
C TYR A 136 -5.37 10.33 0.55
N GLU A 137 -5.51 11.29 1.45
CA GLU A 137 -6.15 12.59 1.18
C GLU A 137 -5.40 13.38 0.09
N LYS A 138 -4.06 13.35 0.11
CA LYS A 138 -3.21 14.06 -0.86
C LYS A 138 -2.97 13.28 -2.15
N ALA A 139 -3.36 12.01 -2.23
CA ALA A 139 -3.23 11.24 -3.45
C ALA A 139 -4.11 11.85 -4.55
N LYS A 140 -3.57 12.00 -5.76
CA LYS A 140 -4.33 12.55 -6.89
C LYS A 140 -5.46 11.61 -7.31
N TYR A 141 -5.21 10.31 -7.19
CA TYR A 141 -6.21 9.27 -7.37
C TYR A 141 -6.01 8.17 -6.33
N ILE A 142 -7.11 7.57 -5.89
CA ILE A 142 -7.10 6.31 -5.16
C ILE A 142 -7.60 5.23 -6.12
N LEU A 143 -6.73 4.28 -6.45
CA LEU A 143 -7.09 3.17 -7.33
C LEU A 143 -7.44 1.95 -6.48
N ALA A 144 -8.71 1.54 -6.51
CA ALA A 144 -9.17 0.30 -5.91
C ALA A 144 -8.87 -0.88 -6.85
N VAL A 145 -8.08 -1.85 -6.38
CA VAL A 145 -7.59 -2.97 -7.19
C VAL A 145 -7.95 -4.30 -6.51
N PRO A 146 -9.25 -4.67 -6.46
CA PRO A 146 -9.69 -5.90 -5.79
C PRO A 146 -9.13 -7.18 -6.44
N ASP A 147 -8.84 -7.12 -7.74
CA ASP A 147 -8.27 -8.22 -8.52
C ASP A 147 -6.76 -8.41 -8.30
N LEU A 148 -6.08 -7.50 -7.63
CA LEU A 148 -4.66 -7.66 -7.26
C LEU A 148 -4.45 -8.91 -6.37
N HIS A 149 -5.52 -9.33 -5.71
CA HIS A 149 -5.62 -10.49 -4.85
C HIS A 149 -6.11 -11.78 -5.55
N LEU A 150 -6.38 -11.72 -6.86
CA LEU A 150 -6.97 -12.82 -7.63
C LEU A 150 -6.22 -14.16 -7.48
N GLN A 151 -4.90 -14.12 -7.34
CA GLN A 151 -4.09 -15.34 -7.17
C GLN A 151 -4.49 -16.15 -5.94
N HIS A 152 -4.84 -15.49 -4.83
CA HIS A 152 -5.28 -16.18 -3.63
C HIS A 152 -6.64 -16.84 -3.88
N LEU A 153 -7.58 -16.10 -4.47
CA LEU A 153 -8.93 -16.60 -4.77
C LEU A 153 -8.91 -17.87 -5.63
N ILE A 154 -7.98 -17.97 -6.57
CA ILE A 154 -7.78 -19.17 -7.40
C ILE A 154 -7.21 -20.34 -6.59
N ASN A 155 -6.32 -20.05 -5.64
CA ASN A 155 -5.65 -21.09 -4.87
C ASN A 155 -6.57 -21.73 -3.82
N VAL A 156 -7.59 -21.01 -3.34
CA VAL A 156 -8.49 -21.50 -2.28
C VAL A 156 -9.68 -22.32 -2.77
N SER A 157 -9.99 -22.29 -4.08
CA SER A 157 -11.15 -23.01 -4.62
C SER A 157 -10.92 -23.46 -6.06
N GLN A 158 -11.17 -24.74 -6.33
CA GLN A 158 -11.13 -25.30 -7.67
C GLN A 158 -12.16 -24.62 -8.60
N ALA A 159 -13.36 -24.33 -8.10
CA ALA A 159 -14.38 -23.63 -8.87
C ALA A 159 -13.92 -22.23 -9.30
N ASN A 160 -13.18 -21.51 -8.45
CA ASN A 160 -12.62 -20.20 -8.82
C ASN A 160 -11.57 -20.32 -9.92
N ASN A 161 -10.79 -21.40 -9.93
CA ASN A 161 -9.84 -21.69 -10.99
C ASN A 161 -10.55 -21.97 -12.31
N GLU A 162 -11.58 -22.83 -12.30
CA GLU A 162 -12.39 -23.15 -13.47
C GLU A 162 -13.05 -21.90 -14.07
N ILE A 163 -13.67 -21.05 -13.24
CA ILE A 163 -14.23 -19.76 -13.67
C ILE A 163 -13.15 -18.88 -14.32
N GLN A 164 -11.95 -18.82 -13.74
CA GLN A 164 -10.86 -18.03 -14.31
C GLN A 164 -10.43 -18.55 -15.69
N GLN A 165 -10.38 -19.88 -15.87
CA GLN A 165 -10.04 -20.50 -17.15
C GLN A 165 -11.09 -20.15 -18.21
N HIS A 166 -12.37 -20.26 -17.87
CA HIS A 166 -13.46 -19.87 -18.77
C HIS A 166 -13.40 -18.39 -19.16
N LEU A 167 -13.18 -17.49 -18.20
CA LEU A 167 -13.03 -16.06 -18.48
C LEU A 167 -11.84 -15.76 -19.41
N LYS A 168 -10.69 -16.43 -19.21
CA LYS A 168 -9.52 -16.25 -20.09
C LYS A 168 -9.80 -16.64 -21.53
N VAL A 169 -10.54 -17.74 -21.74
CA VAL A 169 -10.94 -18.22 -23.07
C VAL A 169 -11.90 -17.24 -23.73
N SER A 170 -12.92 -16.77 -23.00
CA SER A 170 -13.93 -15.84 -23.53
C SER A 170 -13.38 -14.46 -23.89
N ILE A 171 -12.29 -14.01 -23.24
CA ILE A 171 -11.70 -12.68 -23.45
C ILE A 171 -10.47 -12.75 -24.41
N GLY A 172 -10.11 -13.94 -24.90
CA GLY A 172 -9.01 -14.12 -25.86
C GLY A 172 -7.60 -13.82 -25.30
N ILE A 173 -7.41 -13.88 -23.97
CA ILE A 173 -6.12 -13.61 -23.35
C ILE A 173 -5.29 -14.90 -23.33
N SER A 174 -4.45 -15.08 -24.35
CA SER A 174 -3.50 -16.22 -24.44
C SER A 174 -2.31 -16.07 -23.48
N MET A 175 -1.81 -17.20 -22.97
CA MET A 175 -0.67 -17.24 -22.04
C MET A 175 0.66 -17.05 -22.77
N THR A 176 1.34 -15.95 -22.50
CA THR A 176 2.80 -15.79 -22.62
C THR A 176 3.35 -15.07 -21.41
#